data_AF-A0A954MZG6-F1
#
_entry.id   AF-A0A954MZG6-F1
#
_cell.length_a   1.000
_cell.length_b   1.000
_cell.length_c   1.000
_cell.angle_alpha   90.00
_cell.angle_beta   90.00
_cell.angle_gamma   90.00
#
_symmetry.space_group_name_H-M   'P 1'
#
loop_
_entity.id
_entity.type
_entity.pdbx_description
1 polymer ?
#
loop_
_entity_poly.entity_id
_entity_poly.type
_entity_poly.pdbx_seq_one_letter_code
_entity_poly.pdbx_strand_id
1 'polypeptide(L)'
;MTDIILGIIILGLLSLFLFFAGRWIGRKLPIWGVYICAIANVLLIGCYIRWLWDNVLLAQFLPFSNLIVVGNWFPLLLSLFGGMVCGLIPRLGVETRDFSKGLRIRQALVLVITQGIGWYAVVQPLLGTVPICTDNWEGRICLQTTSHTCSAACAATLLKECGIETNEQEMANLCLTRRGTLWQGLYRGLKLKTAGTDWDVEVFSGTADDLKNGPQTTSILMVGIPTAESAPPIYSKQ
;
A
#
# COMPACT_ATOMS: atom_id res chain seq x y z
N MET A 1 -10.47 -5.54 10.25
CA MET A 1 -11.12 -4.35 9.65
C MET A 1 -10.88 -3.12 10.50
N THR A 2 -10.97 -3.20 11.84
CA THR A 2 -10.66 -2.08 12.74
C THR A 2 -9.29 -1.45 12.49
N ASP A 3 -8.28 -2.27 12.20
CA ASP A 3 -6.92 -1.87 11.83
C ASP A 3 -6.85 -0.99 10.57
N ILE A 4 -7.59 -1.38 9.53
CA ILE A 4 -7.68 -0.63 8.26
C ILE A 4 -8.42 0.69 8.47
N ILE A 5 -9.55 0.66 9.17
CA ILE A 5 -10.35 1.85 9.46
C ILE A 5 -9.51 2.86 10.25
N LEU A 6 -8.78 2.39 11.26
CA LEU A 6 -7.87 3.22 12.03
C LEU A 6 -6.77 3.83 11.14
N GLY A 7 -6.19 3.03 10.23
CA GLY A 7 -5.21 3.51 9.26
C GLY A 7 -5.78 4.62 8.36
N ILE A 8 -7.01 4.45 7.87
CA ILE A 8 -7.69 5.45 7.03
C ILE A 8 -7.95 6.74 7.82
N ILE A 9 -8.40 6.63 9.08
CA ILE A 9 -8.64 7.79 9.95
C ILE A 9 -7.32 8.55 10.19
N ILE A 10 -6.25 7.85 10.57
CA ILE A 10 -4.93 8.47 10.80
C ILE A 10 -4.44 9.17 9.53
N LEU A 11 -4.48 8.49 8.39
CA LEU A 11 -4.05 9.04 7.11
C LEU A 11 -4.89 10.25 6.71
N GLY A 12 -6.20 10.21 6.98
CA GLY A 12 -7.14 11.31 6.74
C GLY A 12 -6.85 12.53 7.59
N LEU A 13 -6.62 12.35 8.90
CA LEU A 13 -6.27 13.42 9.81
C LEU A 13 -4.93 14.06 9.45
N LEU A 14 -3.91 13.25 9.12
CA LEU A 14 -2.61 13.72 8.67
C LEU A 14 -2.71 14.47 7.33
N SER A 15 -3.50 13.97 6.39
CA SER A 15 -3.76 14.64 5.10
C SER A 15 -4.39 16.02 5.33
N LEU A 16 -5.40 16.09 6.20
CA LEU A 16 -6.06 17.36 6.54
C LEU A 16 -5.09 18.35 7.19
N PHE A 17 -4.29 17.88 8.14
CA PHE A 17 -3.24 18.68 8.78
C PHE A 17 -2.25 19.23 7.76
N LEU A 18 -1.72 18.37 6.88
CA LEU A 18 -0.77 18.76 5.83
C LEU A 18 -1.38 19.71 4.81
N PHE A 19 -2.67 19.58 4.49
CA PHE A 19 -3.36 20.55 3.65
C PHE A 19 -3.37 21.95 4.28
N PHE A 20 -3.70 22.05 5.58
CA PHE A 20 -3.67 23.34 6.27
C PHE A 20 -2.25 23.88 6.44
N ALA A 21 -1.28 23.02 6.71
CA ALA A 21 0.13 23.40 6.75
C ALA A 21 0.60 23.94 5.38
N GLY A 22 0.28 23.24 4.28
CA GLY A 22 0.55 23.71 2.93
C GLY A 22 -0.13 25.03 2.62
N ARG A 23 -1.40 25.20 3.03
CA ARG A 23 -2.12 26.47 2.88
C ARG A 23 -1.46 27.60 3.66
N TRP A 24 -0.98 27.32 4.87
CA TRP A 24 -0.23 28.28 5.68
C TRP A 24 1.09 28.68 4.99
N ILE A 25 1.86 27.71 4.49
CA ILE A 25 3.07 27.93 3.68
C ILE A 25 2.77 28.84 2.48
N GLY A 26 1.74 28.52 1.70
CA GLY A 26 1.33 29.30 0.52
C GLY A 26 0.93 30.74 0.83
N ARG A 27 0.38 31.00 2.02
CA ARG A 27 -0.03 32.35 2.45
C ARG A 27 1.09 33.17 3.08
N LYS A 28 2.03 32.52 3.78
CA LYS A 28 3.02 33.20 4.64
C LYS A 28 4.41 33.33 4.01
N LEU A 29 4.89 32.33 3.29
CA LEU A 29 6.22 32.40 2.67
C LEU A 29 6.26 33.38 1.50
N PRO A 30 7.41 33.95 1.12
CA PRO A 30 7.52 34.65 -0.16
C PRO A 30 7.21 33.70 -1.33
N ILE A 31 6.75 34.24 -2.47
CA ILE A 31 6.31 33.44 -3.63
C ILE A 31 7.40 32.46 -4.09
N TRP A 32 8.65 32.90 -4.15
CA TRP A 32 9.78 32.05 -4.51
C TRP A 32 9.96 30.87 -3.54
N GLY A 33 9.73 31.09 -2.24
CA GLY A 33 9.80 30.04 -1.22
C GLY A 33 8.71 28.99 -1.40
N VAL A 34 7.49 29.41 -1.76
CA VAL A 34 6.40 28.49 -2.08
C VAL A 34 6.74 27.63 -3.30
N TYR A 35 7.34 28.22 -4.35
CA TYR A 35 7.77 27.44 -5.52
C TYR A 35 8.84 26.41 -5.18
N ILE A 36 9.83 26.76 -4.35
CA ILE A 36 10.84 25.81 -3.89
C ILE A 36 10.17 24.66 -3.10
N CYS A 37 9.28 24.97 -2.16
CA CYS A 37 8.55 23.93 -1.42
C CYS A 37 7.70 23.05 -2.33
N ALA A 38 7.03 23.62 -3.33
CA ALA A 38 6.23 22.88 -4.29
C ALA A 38 7.08 21.94 -5.17
N ILE A 39 8.21 22.43 -5.68
CA ILE A 39 9.18 21.61 -6.44
C ILE A 39 9.73 20.49 -5.56
N ALA A 40 10.15 20.80 -4.33
CA ALA A 40 10.63 19.81 -3.39
C ALA A 40 9.59 18.73 -3.10
N ASN A 41 8.31 19.10 -2.97
CA ASN A 41 7.22 18.15 -2.76
C ASN A 41 6.99 17.25 -3.99
N VAL A 42 7.06 17.80 -5.21
CA VAL A 42 6.96 17.00 -6.45
C VAL A 42 8.12 16.03 -6.57
N LEU A 43 9.35 16.48 -6.27
CA LEU A 43 10.52 15.61 -6.21
C LEU A 43 10.32 14.51 -5.17
N LEU A 44 9.83 14.85 -3.97
CA LEU A 44 9.53 13.88 -2.92
C LEU A 44 8.51 12.82 -3.36
N ILE A 45 7.47 13.19 -4.11
CA ILE A 45 6.52 12.22 -4.72
C ILE A 45 7.26 11.28 -5.69
N GLY A 46 8.11 11.83 -6.56
CA GLY A 46 8.92 11.02 -7.48
C GLY A 46 9.87 10.05 -6.75
N CYS A 47 10.56 10.55 -5.72
CA CYS A 47 11.42 9.76 -4.85
C CYS A 47 10.65 8.62 -4.17
N TYR A 48 9.47 8.93 -3.63
CA TYR A 48 8.58 7.97 -2.99
C TYR A 48 8.16 6.85 -3.96
N ILE A 49 7.69 7.21 -5.16
CA ILE A 49 7.33 6.23 -6.21
C ILE A 49 8.52 5.34 -6.56
N ARG A 50 9.71 5.93 -6.75
CA ARG A 50 10.87 5.23 -7.27
C ARG A 50 11.54 4.29 -6.26
N TRP A 51 11.50 4.64 -4.97
CA TRP A 51 12.32 3.96 -3.95
C TRP A 51 11.54 3.39 -2.77
N LEU A 52 10.33 3.88 -2.48
CA LEU A 52 9.63 3.52 -1.24
C LEU A 52 8.28 2.82 -1.44
N TRP A 53 7.52 3.12 -2.51
CA TRP A 53 6.17 2.59 -2.71
C TRP A 53 6.13 1.07 -2.53
N ASP A 54 6.97 0.34 -3.27
CA ASP A 54 6.97 -1.12 -3.29
C ASP A 54 8.16 -1.72 -2.52
N ASN A 55 8.69 -0.96 -1.57
CA ASN A 55 9.88 -1.37 -0.84
C ASN A 55 9.52 -2.00 0.51
N VAL A 56 10.11 -3.17 0.75
CA VAL A 56 10.03 -3.93 1.99
C VAL A 56 10.50 -3.12 3.22
N LEU A 57 11.41 -2.16 3.04
CA LEU A 57 11.87 -1.27 4.12
C LEU A 57 10.73 -0.60 4.87
N LEU A 58 9.60 -0.34 4.21
CA LEU A 58 8.44 0.27 4.85
C LEU A 58 7.86 -0.61 5.97
N ALA A 59 7.96 -1.93 5.84
CA ALA A 59 7.53 -2.86 6.89
C ALA A 59 8.43 -2.82 8.12
N GLN A 60 9.72 -2.50 7.96
CA GLN A 60 10.67 -2.35 9.07
C GLN A 60 10.41 -1.07 9.86
N PHE A 61 10.04 0.02 9.18
CA PHE A 61 9.71 1.29 9.83
C PHE A 61 8.29 1.33 10.41
N LEU A 62 7.35 0.65 9.78
CA LEU A 62 5.93 0.63 10.16
C LEU A 62 5.47 -0.84 10.31
N PRO A 63 5.86 -1.53 11.40
CA PRO A 63 5.57 -2.94 11.61
C PRO A 63 4.11 -3.20 12.05
N PHE A 64 3.16 -2.54 11.40
CA PHE A 64 1.72 -2.60 11.69
C PHE A 64 0.97 -3.38 10.61
N SER A 65 -0.11 -4.06 10.99
CA SER A 65 -0.96 -4.81 10.06
C SER A 65 -1.66 -3.93 9.02
N ASN A 66 -1.85 -2.65 9.30
CA ASN A 66 -2.45 -1.69 8.36
C ASN A 66 -1.43 -0.98 7.45
N LEU A 67 -0.22 -1.53 7.30
CA LEU A 67 0.85 -1.03 6.42
C LEU A 67 0.37 -0.71 5.00
N ILE A 68 -0.53 -1.52 4.45
CA ILE A 68 -1.12 -1.30 3.12
C ILE A 68 -1.83 0.07 2.99
N VAL A 69 -2.33 0.62 4.09
CA VAL A 69 -2.98 1.93 4.16
C VAL A 69 -1.97 3.00 4.55
N VAL A 70 -1.31 2.85 5.71
CA VAL A 70 -0.46 3.90 6.29
C VAL A 70 0.85 4.09 5.51
N GLY A 71 1.28 3.06 4.78
CA GLY A 71 2.43 3.12 3.89
C GLY A 71 2.18 3.92 2.62
N ASN A 72 0.91 4.21 2.28
CA ASN A 72 0.57 4.93 1.07
C ASN A 72 0.58 6.45 1.31
N TRP A 73 1.67 7.10 0.92
CA TRP A 73 1.90 8.53 1.20
C TRP A 73 1.30 9.49 0.17
N PHE A 74 0.59 9.02 -0.87
CA PHE A 74 0.00 9.92 -1.87
C PHE A 74 -0.98 10.93 -1.28
N PRO A 75 -1.97 10.54 -0.44
CA PRO A 75 -2.91 11.52 0.11
C PRO A 75 -2.20 12.61 0.89
N LEU A 76 -1.12 12.28 1.61
CA LEU A 76 -0.33 13.22 2.40
C LEU A 76 0.37 14.25 1.51
N LEU A 77 1.15 13.79 0.53
CA LEU A 77 1.96 14.64 -0.34
C LEU A 77 1.09 15.48 -1.29
N LEU A 78 -0.01 14.93 -1.78
CA LEU A 78 -0.98 15.65 -2.62
C LEU A 78 -1.79 16.66 -1.80
N SER A 79 -2.06 16.39 -0.52
CA SER A 79 -2.69 17.35 0.40
C SER A 79 -1.80 18.53 0.70
N LEU A 80 -0.51 18.28 1.00
CA LEU A 80 0.46 19.35 1.19
C LEU A 80 0.55 20.24 -0.05
N PHE A 81 0.69 19.62 -1.23
CA PHE A 81 0.74 20.34 -2.51
C PHE A 81 -0.53 21.17 -2.78
N GLY A 82 -1.69 20.54 -2.63
CA GLY A 82 -2.98 21.20 -2.82
C GLY A 82 -3.19 22.39 -1.88
N GLY A 83 -2.75 22.25 -0.63
CA GLY A 83 -2.72 23.33 0.35
C GLY A 83 -1.88 24.52 -0.12
N MET A 84 -0.64 24.26 -0.56
CA MET A 84 0.27 25.31 -1.07
C MET A 84 -0.34 26.07 -2.24
N VAL A 85 -0.91 25.35 -3.21
CA VAL A 85 -1.59 25.93 -4.37
C VAL A 85 -2.74 26.83 -3.93
N CYS A 86 -3.64 26.34 -3.06
CA CYS A 86 -4.74 27.12 -2.49
C CYS A 86 -4.28 28.40 -1.77
N GLY A 87 -3.15 28.35 -1.08
CA GLY A 87 -2.60 29.50 -0.35
C GLY A 87 -1.95 30.55 -1.25
N LEU A 88 -1.34 30.11 -2.36
CA LEU A 88 -0.58 30.96 -3.28
C LEU A 88 -1.46 31.77 -4.23
N ILE A 89 -2.50 31.15 -4.79
CA ILE A 89 -3.35 31.74 -5.84
C ILE A 89 -3.88 33.14 -5.49
N PRO A 90 -4.45 33.41 -4.30
CA PRO A 90 -4.96 34.74 -3.97
C PRO A 90 -3.90 35.84 -4.02
N ARG A 91 -2.61 35.48 -3.90
CA ARG A 91 -1.48 36.43 -3.88
C ARG A 91 -0.95 36.76 -5.27
N LEU A 92 -1.28 35.96 -6.28
CA LEU A 92 -0.85 36.18 -7.66
C LEU A 92 -1.68 37.26 -8.39
N GLY A 93 -2.59 37.94 -7.70
CA GLY A 93 -3.32 39.09 -8.24
C GLY A 93 -4.34 38.75 -9.34
N VAL A 94 -4.72 37.47 -9.48
CA VAL A 94 -5.67 36.99 -10.52
C VAL A 94 -7.14 37.35 -10.18
N GLU A 95 -7.39 38.24 -9.20
CA GLU A 95 -8.74 38.65 -8.80
C GLU A 95 -9.25 39.84 -9.64
N THR A 96 -9.70 39.57 -10.86
CA THR A 96 -10.81 40.33 -11.44
C THR A 96 -12.13 39.68 -11.02
N ARG A 97 -13.07 40.51 -10.56
CA ARG A 97 -14.25 40.13 -9.75
C ARG A 97 -15.12 39.03 -10.39
N ASP A 98 -15.25 38.99 -11.72
CA ASP A 98 -16.02 37.97 -12.46
C ASP A 98 -15.21 36.72 -12.83
N PHE A 99 -13.90 36.84 -13.01
CA PHE A 99 -13.01 35.68 -13.28
C PHE A 99 -12.78 34.82 -12.02
N SER A 100 -12.99 35.42 -10.85
CA SER A 100 -12.73 34.80 -9.54
C SER A 100 -13.59 33.56 -9.25
N LYS A 101 -14.86 33.52 -9.67
CA LYS A 101 -15.76 32.38 -9.43
C LYS A 101 -15.38 31.17 -10.27
N GLY A 102 -15.17 31.36 -11.58
CA GLY A 102 -14.78 30.28 -12.49
C GLY A 102 -13.40 29.69 -12.13
N LEU A 103 -12.46 30.54 -11.73
CA LEU A 103 -11.14 30.11 -11.29
C LEU A 103 -11.20 29.28 -9.99
N ARG A 104 -12.00 29.69 -9.00
CA ARG A 104 -12.21 28.93 -7.75
C ARG A 104 -12.84 27.56 -8.00
N ILE A 105 -13.82 27.45 -8.90
CA ILE A 105 -14.44 26.17 -9.27
C ILE A 105 -13.42 25.25 -9.94
N ARG A 106 -12.66 25.75 -10.92
CA ARG A 106 -11.61 24.97 -11.59
C ARG A 106 -10.56 24.46 -10.61
N GLN A 107 -10.16 25.29 -9.64
CA GLN A 107 -9.21 24.91 -8.60
C GLN A 107 -9.77 23.84 -7.66
N ALA A 108 -11.02 24.01 -7.21
CA ALA A 108 -11.69 23.01 -6.40
C ALA A 108 -11.78 21.68 -7.16
N LEU A 109 -12.11 21.70 -8.45
CA LEU A 109 -12.17 20.53 -9.29
C LEU A 109 -10.80 19.84 -9.43
N VAL A 110 -9.72 20.59 -9.71
CA VAL A 110 -8.36 20.03 -9.77
C VAL A 110 -7.97 19.41 -8.43
N LEU A 111 -8.22 20.08 -7.31
CA LEU A 111 -7.95 19.55 -5.98
C LEU A 111 -8.71 18.27 -5.70
N VAL A 112 -10.02 18.25 -6.00
CA VAL A 112 -10.86 17.08 -5.78
C VAL A 112 -10.38 15.90 -6.63
N ILE A 113 -10.02 16.12 -7.90
CA ILE A 113 -9.50 15.07 -8.78
C ILE A 113 -8.15 14.57 -8.26
N THR A 114 -7.21 15.46 -7.95
CA THR A 114 -5.88 15.09 -7.46
C THR A 114 -5.98 14.33 -6.13
N GLN A 115 -6.84 14.77 -5.20
CA GLN A 115 -7.12 14.05 -3.97
C GLN A 115 -7.80 12.70 -4.23
N GLY A 116 -8.76 12.67 -5.15
CA GLY A 116 -9.43 11.44 -5.57
C GLY A 116 -8.43 10.40 -6.07
N ILE A 117 -7.42 10.78 -6.85
CA ILE A 117 -6.35 9.89 -7.32
C ILE A 117 -5.52 9.37 -6.13
N GLY A 118 -5.10 10.26 -5.22
CA GLY A 118 -4.32 9.86 -4.05
C GLY A 118 -5.07 8.86 -3.16
N TRP A 119 -6.34 9.14 -2.87
CA TRP A 119 -7.19 8.25 -2.07
C TRP A 119 -7.58 6.97 -2.81
N TYR A 120 -7.73 7.02 -4.13
CA TYR A 120 -7.97 5.82 -4.93
C TYR A 120 -6.82 4.82 -4.78
N ALA A 121 -5.57 5.28 -4.73
CA ALA A 121 -4.42 4.39 -4.50
C ALA A 121 -4.47 3.67 -3.14
N VAL A 122 -5.10 4.26 -2.12
CA VAL A 122 -5.29 3.65 -0.79
C VAL A 122 -6.45 2.66 -0.80
N VAL A 123 -7.53 3.00 -1.49
CA VAL A 123 -8.79 2.25 -1.43
C VAL A 123 -8.82 1.12 -2.46
N GLN A 124 -8.12 1.24 -3.59
CA GLN A 124 -8.10 0.25 -4.68
C GLN A 124 -7.82 -1.18 -4.20
N PRO A 125 -6.86 -1.46 -3.29
CA PRO A 125 -6.63 -2.81 -2.79
C PRO A 125 -7.79 -3.39 -1.96
N LEU A 126 -8.65 -2.52 -1.40
CA LEU A 126 -9.80 -2.92 -0.58
C LEU A 126 -11.03 -3.22 -1.44
N LEU A 127 -11.08 -2.71 -2.67
CA LEU A 127 -12.21 -2.84 -3.57
C LEU A 127 -12.27 -4.22 -4.23
N GLY A 128 -13.50 -4.70 -4.43
CA GLY A 128 -13.79 -6.01 -5.02
C GLY A 128 -14.17 -7.05 -3.97
N THR A 129 -14.44 -8.25 -4.43
CA THR A 129 -14.86 -9.39 -3.60
C THR A 129 -13.69 -10.32 -3.34
N VAL A 130 -13.63 -10.87 -2.13
CA VAL A 130 -12.73 -11.99 -1.84
C VAL A 130 -13.16 -13.18 -2.72
N PRO A 131 -12.24 -13.90 -3.37
CA PRO A 131 -12.59 -15.13 -4.09
C PRO A 131 -13.15 -16.18 -3.12
N ILE A 132 -14.11 -16.97 -3.58
CA ILE A 132 -14.64 -18.10 -2.83
C ILE A 132 -13.63 -19.24 -2.98
N CYS A 133 -13.05 -19.64 -1.86
CA CYS A 133 -12.04 -20.68 -1.76
C CYS A 133 -12.64 -21.90 -1.09
N THR A 134 -12.12 -23.09 -1.40
CA THR A 134 -12.48 -24.32 -0.67
C THR A 134 -11.31 -24.80 0.16
N ASP A 135 -11.59 -25.57 1.21
CA ASP A 135 -10.54 -26.12 2.04
C ASP A 135 -9.94 -27.35 1.35
N ASN A 136 -8.81 -27.16 0.66
CA ASN A 136 -8.12 -28.21 -0.09
C ASN A 136 -6.71 -28.42 0.46
N TRP A 137 -6.50 -29.55 1.13
CA TRP A 137 -5.23 -29.88 1.78
C TRP A 137 -4.67 -31.20 1.27
N GLU A 138 -3.37 -31.19 0.97
CA GLU A 138 -2.58 -32.40 0.71
C GLU A 138 -1.55 -32.55 1.84
N GLY A 139 -1.90 -33.38 2.83
CA GLY A 139 -1.13 -33.49 4.07
C GLY A 139 -1.12 -32.18 4.85
N ARG A 140 0.04 -31.51 4.92
CA ARG A 140 0.22 -30.21 5.61
C ARG A 140 0.23 -29.01 4.65
N ILE A 141 0.05 -29.25 3.35
CA ILE A 141 0.12 -28.23 2.32
C ILE A 141 -1.29 -27.81 1.93
N CYS A 142 -1.59 -26.52 2.03
CA CYS A 142 -2.82 -25.94 1.52
C CYS A 142 -2.67 -25.69 0.02
N LEU A 143 -3.48 -26.37 -0.79
CA LEU A 143 -3.48 -26.22 -2.23
C LEU A 143 -4.42 -25.08 -2.62
N GLN A 144 -3.94 -24.15 -3.45
CA GLN A 144 -4.78 -23.06 -3.94
C GLN A 144 -5.97 -23.59 -4.74
N THR A 145 -7.14 -22.99 -4.55
CA THR A 145 -8.37 -23.37 -5.26
C THR A 145 -8.77 -22.37 -6.34
N THR A 146 -8.14 -21.18 -6.35
CA THR A 146 -8.39 -20.14 -7.34
C THR A 146 -7.10 -19.59 -7.94
N SER A 147 -7.18 -18.94 -9.10
CA SER A 147 -6.03 -18.32 -9.78
C SER A 147 -5.49 -17.05 -9.09
N HIS A 148 -6.09 -16.63 -7.98
CA HIS A 148 -5.75 -15.38 -7.30
C HIS A 148 -5.23 -15.60 -5.87
N THR A 149 -5.24 -16.84 -5.37
CA THR A 149 -5.07 -17.15 -3.95
C THR A 149 -3.78 -17.86 -3.60
N CYS A 150 -2.81 -17.91 -4.52
CA CYS A 150 -1.49 -18.51 -4.28
C CYS A 150 -0.86 -18.04 -2.96
N SER A 151 -0.82 -16.73 -2.72
CA SER A 151 -0.24 -16.15 -1.50
C SER A 151 -1.04 -16.52 -0.24
N ALA A 152 -2.37 -16.61 -0.35
CA ALA A 152 -3.23 -17.01 0.78
C ALA A 152 -3.04 -18.49 1.15
N ALA A 153 -2.95 -19.38 0.15
CA ALA A 153 -2.69 -20.80 0.34
C ALA A 153 -1.27 -21.04 0.90
N CYS A 154 -0.26 -20.32 0.41
CA CYS A 154 1.09 -20.33 0.98
C CYS A 154 1.10 -19.86 2.43
N ALA A 155 0.35 -18.80 2.76
CA ALA A 155 0.23 -18.32 4.12
C ALA A 155 -0.44 -19.34 5.04
N ALA A 156 -1.50 -20.01 4.57
CA ALA A 156 -2.17 -21.06 5.32
C ALA A 156 -1.23 -22.25 5.59
N THR A 157 -0.47 -22.68 4.59
CA THR A 157 0.58 -23.71 4.72
C THR A 157 1.62 -23.31 5.77
N LEU A 158 2.16 -22.09 5.67
CA LEU A 158 3.16 -21.56 6.61
C LEU A 158 2.64 -21.57 8.05
N LEU A 159 1.43 -21.05 8.26
CA LEU A 159 0.83 -20.95 9.58
C LEU A 159 0.54 -22.33 10.19
N LYS A 160 0.14 -23.31 9.36
CA LYS A 160 -0.04 -24.70 9.79
C LYS A 160 1.26 -25.31 10.33
N GLU A 161 2.40 -25.06 9.68
CA GLU A 161 3.72 -25.48 10.17
C GLU A 161 4.09 -24.80 11.50
N CYS A 162 3.65 -23.56 11.72
CA CYS A 162 3.80 -22.85 12.99
C CYS A 162 2.80 -23.28 14.08
N GLY A 163 1.93 -24.26 13.81
CA GLY A 163 0.89 -24.72 14.73
C GLY A 163 -0.31 -23.77 14.85
N ILE A 164 -0.48 -22.83 13.91
CA ILE A 164 -1.58 -21.87 13.87
C ILE A 164 -2.63 -22.35 12.87
N GLU A 165 -3.81 -22.72 13.37
CA GLU A 165 -4.92 -23.21 12.55
C GLU A 165 -5.53 -22.08 11.68
N THR A 166 -5.61 -22.32 10.37
CA THR A 166 -6.24 -21.43 9.39
C THR A 166 -6.58 -22.19 8.11
N ASN A 167 -7.20 -21.52 7.14
CA ASN A 167 -7.48 -22.07 5.80
C ASN A 167 -7.30 -21.01 4.71
N GLU A 168 -7.35 -21.45 3.44
CA GLU A 168 -7.20 -20.57 2.28
C GLU A 168 -8.20 -19.40 2.30
N GLN A 169 -9.48 -19.67 2.62
CA GLN A 169 -10.53 -18.66 2.60
C GLN A 169 -10.31 -17.55 3.65
N GLU A 170 -9.91 -17.93 4.85
CA GLU A 170 -9.60 -17.01 5.95
C GLU A 170 -8.40 -16.14 5.55
N MET A 171 -7.32 -16.76 5.06
CA MET A 171 -6.13 -16.02 4.63
C MET A 171 -6.41 -15.16 3.40
N ALA A 172 -7.27 -15.58 2.47
CA ALA A 172 -7.67 -14.75 1.34
C ALA A 172 -8.36 -13.46 1.82
N ASN A 173 -9.20 -13.56 2.84
CA ASN A 173 -9.88 -12.41 3.45
C ASN A 173 -8.91 -11.52 4.23
N LEU A 174 -8.08 -12.10 5.10
CA LEU A 174 -7.11 -11.35 5.92
C LEU A 174 -6.03 -10.69 5.05
N CYS A 175 -5.61 -11.34 3.96
CA CYS A 175 -4.63 -10.80 3.03
C CYS A 175 -5.21 -9.79 2.03
N LEU A 176 -6.52 -9.51 2.10
CA LEU A 176 -7.23 -8.63 1.16
C LEU A 176 -7.09 -9.09 -0.29
N THR A 177 -7.13 -10.41 -0.51
CA THR A 177 -7.01 -11.01 -1.84
C THR A 177 -8.22 -10.66 -2.68
N ARG A 178 -7.97 -10.15 -3.89
CA ARG A 178 -8.99 -9.77 -4.88
C ARG A 178 -8.59 -10.38 -6.22
N ARG A 179 -7.99 -9.58 -7.11
CA ARG A 179 -7.38 -10.03 -8.36
C ARG A 179 -5.90 -10.33 -8.13
N GLY A 180 -5.64 -11.23 -7.19
CA GLY A 180 -4.30 -11.48 -6.62
C GLY A 180 -4.14 -10.85 -5.22
N THR A 181 -2.94 -11.03 -4.67
CA THR A 181 -2.57 -10.57 -3.32
C THR A 181 -1.32 -9.71 -3.42
N LEU A 182 -1.39 -8.46 -2.95
CA LEU A 182 -0.21 -7.62 -2.79
C LEU A 182 0.62 -8.10 -1.59
N TRP A 183 1.94 -7.88 -1.60
CA TRP A 183 2.80 -8.31 -0.50
C TRP A 183 2.41 -7.64 0.83
N GLN A 184 1.96 -6.38 0.81
CA GLN A 184 1.46 -5.70 2.01
C GLN A 184 0.20 -6.37 2.55
N GLY A 185 -0.63 -6.92 1.65
CA GLY A 185 -1.80 -7.71 1.99
C GLY A 185 -1.40 -9.03 2.66
N LEU A 186 -0.48 -9.79 2.06
CA LEU A 186 0.08 -10.99 2.67
C LEU A 186 0.67 -10.73 4.08
N TYR A 187 1.50 -9.69 4.19
CA TYR A 187 2.08 -9.25 5.45
C TYR A 187 0.99 -8.93 6.50
N ARG A 188 -0.04 -8.17 6.11
CA ARG A 188 -1.19 -7.89 6.96
C ARG A 188 -1.86 -9.16 7.47
N GLY A 189 -2.13 -10.10 6.56
CA GLY A 189 -2.84 -11.33 6.92
C GLY A 189 -2.06 -12.15 7.93
N LEU A 190 -0.75 -12.31 7.71
CA LEU A 190 0.14 -12.98 8.64
C LEU A 190 0.20 -12.25 9.99
N LYS A 191 0.42 -10.92 10.02
CA LYS A 191 0.49 -10.16 11.28
C LYS A 191 -0.78 -10.26 12.11
N LEU A 192 -1.94 -10.32 11.46
CA LEU A 192 -3.21 -10.49 12.17
C LEU A 192 -3.38 -11.90 12.72
N LYS A 193 -2.91 -12.91 11.97
CA LYS A 193 -3.09 -14.31 12.34
C LYS A 193 -2.06 -14.80 13.36
N THR A 194 -0.90 -14.16 13.44
CA THR A 194 0.11 -14.39 14.48
C THR A 194 -0.08 -13.49 15.70
N ALA A 195 -1.04 -12.56 15.69
CA ALA A 195 -1.28 -11.67 16.83
C ALA A 195 -1.65 -12.48 18.09
N GLY A 196 -0.87 -12.31 19.15
CA GLY A 196 -1.08 -13.01 20.43
C GLY A 196 -0.46 -14.40 20.51
N THR A 197 0.33 -14.81 19.52
CA THR A 197 1.18 -16.01 19.58
C THR A 197 2.64 -15.60 19.81
N ASP A 198 3.52 -16.59 19.97
CA ASP A 198 4.98 -16.37 20.08
C ASP A 198 5.64 -16.06 18.72
N TRP A 199 4.87 -16.07 17.63
CA TRP A 199 5.35 -15.82 16.28
C TRP A 199 5.18 -14.36 15.88
N ASP A 200 6.21 -13.79 15.25
CA ASP A 200 6.11 -12.52 14.55
C ASP A 200 6.43 -12.68 13.06
N VAL A 201 6.03 -11.68 12.28
CA VAL A 201 6.20 -11.66 10.83
C VAL A 201 7.21 -10.59 10.48
N GLU A 202 8.29 -11.02 9.82
CA GLU A 202 9.31 -10.15 9.27
C GLU A 202 9.29 -10.22 7.74
N VAL A 203 9.57 -9.10 7.10
CA VAL A 203 9.76 -9.03 5.65
C VAL A 203 11.18 -8.57 5.39
N PHE A 204 11.91 -9.35 4.59
CA PHE A 204 13.29 -9.07 4.23
C PHE A 204 13.48 -9.22 2.73
N SER A 205 14.53 -8.58 2.21
CA SER A 205 14.97 -8.72 0.82
C SER A 205 16.43 -9.13 0.83
N GLY A 206 16.80 -10.10 0.02
CA GLY A 206 18.17 -10.58 -0.09
C GLY A 206 18.41 -11.37 -1.36
N THR A 207 19.64 -11.85 -1.49
CA THR A 207 20.09 -12.75 -2.54
C THR A 207 19.73 -14.20 -2.21
N ALA A 208 19.85 -15.09 -3.20
CA ALA A 208 19.68 -16.52 -2.97
C ALA A 208 20.69 -17.08 -1.94
N ASP A 209 21.87 -16.47 -1.83
CA ASP A 209 22.87 -16.89 -0.85
C ASP A 209 22.52 -16.40 0.56
N ASP A 210 21.88 -15.24 0.70
CA ASP A 210 21.32 -14.80 1.97
C ASP A 210 20.24 -15.76 2.47
N LEU A 211 19.43 -16.34 1.56
CA LEU A 211 18.45 -17.35 1.91
C LEU A 211 19.10 -18.68 2.36
N LYS A 212 20.21 -19.09 1.74
CA LYS A 212 20.94 -20.32 2.12
C LYS A 212 21.65 -20.20 3.45
N ASN A 213 22.22 -19.02 3.72
CA ASN A 213 23.03 -18.75 4.91
C ASN A 213 22.21 -18.15 6.06
N GLY A 214 20.97 -17.76 5.80
CA GLY A 214 20.07 -17.14 6.76
C GLY A 214 19.49 -18.13 7.78
N PRO A 215 18.65 -17.61 8.71
CA PRO A 215 17.93 -18.43 9.67
C PRO A 215 17.10 -19.50 8.94
N GLN A 216 17.17 -20.75 9.39
CA GLN A 216 16.31 -21.81 8.88
C GLN A 216 14.90 -21.65 9.45
N THR A 217 14.18 -20.65 8.96
CA THR A 217 12.78 -20.38 9.28
C THR A 217 11.90 -20.64 8.07
N THR A 218 10.69 -21.13 8.32
CA THR A 218 9.70 -21.32 7.25
C THR A 218 9.37 -19.95 6.65
N SER A 219 9.61 -19.79 5.36
CA SER A 219 9.55 -18.50 4.67
C SER A 219 8.70 -18.61 3.41
N ILE A 220 8.00 -17.53 3.06
CA ILE A 220 7.29 -17.41 1.78
C ILE A 220 8.18 -16.61 0.82
N LEU A 221 8.57 -17.23 -0.29
CA LEU A 221 9.33 -16.58 -1.34
C LEU A 221 8.38 -16.12 -2.47
N MET A 222 8.44 -14.84 -2.81
CA MET A 222 7.77 -14.31 -3.99
C MET A 222 8.68 -14.48 -5.20
N VAL A 223 8.21 -15.21 -6.22
CA VAL A 223 8.97 -15.48 -7.45
C VAL A 223 8.23 -14.93 -8.67
N GLY A 224 8.98 -14.33 -9.59
CA GLY A 224 8.48 -13.99 -10.91
C GLY A 224 8.62 -15.17 -11.86
N ILE A 225 7.51 -15.62 -12.45
CA ILE A 225 7.52 -16.69 -13.46
C ILE A 225 7.53 -16.03 -14.85
N PRO A 226 8.51 -16.31 -15.72
CA PRO A 226 8.49 -15.82 -17.10
C PRO A 226 7.25 -16.33 -17.83
N THR A 227 6.49 -15.45 -18.46
CA THR A 227 5.23 -15.79 -19.16
C THR A 227 5.42 -16.49 -20.51
N ALA A 228 6.67 -16.71 -20.97
CA ALA A 228 6.96 -17.07 -22.36
C ALA A 228 7.70 -18.41 -22.58
N GLU A 229 8.10 -19.13 -21.53
CA GLU A 229 8.74 -20.44 -21.68
C GLU A 229 7.80 -21.53 -21.18
N SER A 230 7.47 -22.50 -22.03
CA SER A 230 6.81 -23.74 -21.64
C SER A 230 7.54 -24.31 -20.41
N ALA A 231 6.80 -24.64 -19.35
CA ALA A 231 7.37 -25.23 -18.14
C ALA A 231 8.38 -26.33 -18.54
N PRO A 232 9.62 -26.29 -18.02
CA PRO A 232 10.66 -27.23 -18.42
C PRO A 232 10.12 -28.66 -18.43
N PRO A 233 10.43 -29.50 -19.44
CA PRO A 233 9.81 -30.82 -19.60
C PRO A 233 9.93 -31.76 -18.39
N ILE A 234 10.87 -31.48 -17.48
CA ILE A 234 11.02 -32.18 -16.20
C ILE A 234 9.78 -32.04 -15.30
N TYR A 235 8.98 -30.98 -15.47
CA TYR A 235 7.76 -30.73 -14.70
C TYR A 235 6.47 -31.21 -15.39
N SER A 236 6.54 -31.65 -16.65
CA SER A 236 5.38 -32.12 -17.43
C SER A 236 5.39 -33.60 -17.75
N LYS A 237 6.47 -34.32 -17.39
CA LYS A 237 6.52 -35.78 -17.44
C LYS A 237 6.20 -36.35 -16.05
N GLN A 238 4.93 -36.65 -15.82
CA GLN A 238 4.49 -37.65 -14.84
C GLN A 238 4.20 -38.95 -15.57
#